data_AF-A0A0D8IYS0-F1
#
_entry.id   AF-A0A0D8IYS0-F1
#
_cell.length_a   1.000
_cell.length_b   1.000
_cell.length_c   1.000
_cell.angle_alpha   90.00
_cell.angle_beta   90.00
_cell.angle_gamma   90.00
#
_symmetry.space_group_name_H-M   'P 1'
#
loop_
_entity.id
_entity.type
_entity.pdbx_description
1 polymer ?
#
loop_
_entity_poly.entity_id
_entity_poly.type
_entity_poly.pdbx_seq_one_letter_code
_entity_poly.pdbx_strand_id
1 'polypeptide(L)'
;MIKNHLSKLLGERRWTQADLARKTGIRRATINELYNELTDRVNLEHLDRICEVLECSVSDVLEYVPNPQRKTGADLIVEEHGNRHKKPNF
;
A
#
# COMPACT_ATOMS: atom_id res chain seq x y z
N MET A 1 8.31 7.47 1.36
CA MET A 1 7.34 6.50 1.87
C MET A 1 6.08 6.57 1.06
N ILE A 2 5.36 5.46 0.93
CA ILE A 2 3.98 5.49 0.40
C ILE A 2 3.05 5.70 1.59
N LYS A 3 2.11 6.63 1.45
CA LYS A 3 1.01 6.88 2.38
C LYS A 3 -0.29 6.35 1.80
N ASN A 4 -1.17 5.85 2.68
CA ASN A 4 -2.47 5.34 2.31
C ASN A 4 -3.56 6.23 2.92
N HIS A 5 -4.49 6.70 2.07
CA HIS A 5 -5.56 7.63 2.40
C HIS A 5 -6.94 6.97 2.47
N LEU A 6 -7.00 5.63 2.51
CA LEU A 6 -8.26 4.89 2.52
C LEU A 6 -9.16 5.29 3.70
N SER A 7 -8.59 5.55 4.86
CA SER A 7 -9.35 5.99 6.04
C SER A 7 -10.05 7.33 5.82
N LYS A 8 -9.36 8.29 5.21
CA LYS A 8 -9.90 9.58 4.80
C LYS A 8 -11.01 9.42 3.77
N LEU A 9 -10.77 8.65 2.70
CA LEU A 9 -11.74 8.41 1.62
C LEU A 9 -13.05 7.79 2.14
N LEU A 10 -12.95 6.81 3.04
CA LEU A 10 -14.14 6.20 3.65
C LEU A 10 -14.87 7.18 4.57
N GLY A 11 -14.13 8.00 5.32
CA GLY A 11 -14.70 9.05 6.18
C GLY A 11 -15.52 10.08 5.39
N GLU A 12 -14.97 10.60 4.29
CA GLU A 12 -15.63 11.56 3.41
C GLU A 12 -16.93 11.00 2.81
N ARG A 13 -16.99 9.69 2.56
CA ARG A 13 -18.15 8.98 2.01
C ARG A 13 -19.09 8.42 3.07
N ARG A 14 -18.77 8.56 4.36
CA ARG A 14 -19.47 7.92 5.49
C ARG A 14 -19.62 6.40 5.34
N TRP A 15 -18.59 5.75 4.81
CA TRP A 15 -18.56 4.29 4.64
C TRP A 15 -17.81 3.61 5.77
N THR A 16 -18.25 2.41 6.14
CA THR A 16 -17.51 1.56 7.05
C THR A 16 -16.51 0.66 6.31
N GLN A 17 -15.48 0.18 7.02
CA GLN A 17 -14.60 -0.88 6.49
C GLN A 17 -15.38 -2.14 6.07
N ALA A 18 -16.48 -2.45 6.78
CA ALA A 18 -17.34 -3.58 6.47
C ALA A 18 -18.13 -3.37 5.17
N ASP A 19 -18.54 -2.14 4.86
CA ASP A 19 -19.18 -1.80 3.57
C ASP A 19 -18.22 -1.97 2.42
N LEU A 20 -17.00 -1.44 2.58
CA LEU A 20 -15.95 -1.59 1.58
C LEU A 20 -15.62 -3.06 1.34
N ALA A 21 -15.41 -3.85 2.40
CA ALA A 21 -15.12 -5.28 2.28
C ALA A 21 -16.24 -6.05 1.56
N ARG A 22 -17.51 -5.73 1.83
CA ARG A 22 -18.66 -6.36 1.15
C ARG A 22 -18.71 -6.01 -0.34
N LYS A 23 -18.56 -4.72 -0.67
CA LYS A 23 -18.66 -4.23 -2.05
C LYS A 23 -17.46 -4.66 -2.90
N THR A 24 -16.27 -4.56 -2.34
CA THR A 24 -15.03 -4.99 -3.01
C THR A 24 -14.85 -6.48 -2.97
N GLY A 25 -15.56 -7.26 -2.15
CA GLY A 25 -15.31 -8.69 -1.96
C GLY A 25 -13.93 -9.04 -1.37
N ILE A 26 -13.18 -8.05 -0.87
CA ILE A 26 -11.90 -8.24 -0.18
C ILE A 26 -12.17 -8.67 1.26
N ARG A 27 -11.33 -9.56 1.82
CA ARG A 27 -11.47 -10.00 3.21
C ARG A 27 -11.41 -8.81 4.16
N ARG A 28 -12.29 -8.80 5.17
CA ARG A 28 -12.35 -7.73 6.18
C ARG A 28 -11.01 -7.49 6.88
N ALA A 29 -10.26 -8.56 7.18
CA ALA A 29 -8.93 -8.45 7.79
C ALA A 29 -7.97 -7.65 6.90
N THR A 30 -7.95 -7.93 5.60
CA THR A 30 -7.13 -7.19 4.63
C THR A 30 -7.56 -5.73 4.51
N ILE A 31 -8.87 -5.44 4.46
CA ILE A 31 -9.35 -4.05 4.48
C ILE A 31 -8.95 -3.35 5.79
N ASN A 32 -8.98 -4.04 6.93
CA ASN A 32 -8.57 -3.49 8.21
C ASN A 32 -7.07 -3.16 8.27
N GLU A 33 -6.21 -4.05 7.78
CA GLU A 33 -4.77 -3.80 7.67
C GLU A 33 -4.47 -2.63 6.73
N LEU A 34 -5.15 -2.57 5.58
CA LEU A 34 -5.04 -1.47 4.62
C LEU A 34 -5.47 -0.13 5.24
N TYR A 35 -6.62 -0.13 5.92
CA TYR A 35 -7.18 1.05 6.56
C TYR A 35 -6.27 1.62 7.65
N ASN A 36 -5.61 0.75 8.42
CA ASN A 36 -4.74 1.12 9.54
C ASN A 36 -3.26 1.30 9.14
N GLU A 37 -2.94 1.34 7.85
CA GLU A 37 -1.55 1.42 7.35
C GLU A 37 -0.64 0.29 7.87
N LEU A 38 -1.18 -0.88 8.19
CA LEU A 38 -0.43 -2.03 8.72
C LEU A 38 0.06 -2.99 7.62
N THR A 39 -0.27 -2.70 6.36
CA THR A 39 0.08 -3.57 5.23
C THR A 39 1.42 -3.13 4.62
N ASP A 40 2.36 -4.05 4.50
CA ASP A 40 3.63 -3.83 3.80
C ASP A 40 3.51 -3.97 2.27
N ARG A 41 2.50 -4.72 1.82
CA ARG A 41 2.29 -5.06 0.40
C ARG A 41 0.83 -4.93 0.02
N VAL A 42 0.59 -4.20 -1.06
CA VAL A 42 -0.72 -4.08 -1.70
C VAL A 42 -0.69 -4.83 -3.03
N ASN A 43 -1.73 -5.64 -3.27
CA ASN A 43 -1.97 -6.23 -4.59
C ASN A 43 -2.69 -5.22 -5.50
N LEU A 44 -2.28 -5.14 -6.77
CA LEU A 44 -2.93 -4.31 -7.78
C LEU A 44 -4.42 -4.64 -7.94
N GLU A 45 -4.79 -5.93 -7.89
CA GLU A 45 -6.19 -6.36 -7.95
C GLU A 45 -7.03 -5.77 -6.79
N HIS A 46 -6.43 -5.59 -5.61
CA HIS A 46 -7.14 -4.95 -4.51
C HIS A 46 -7.31 -3.45 -4.75
N LEU A 47 -6.28 -2.79 -5.29
CA LEU A 47 -6.39 -1.37 -5.64
C LEU A 47 -7.44 -1.14 -6.72
N ASP A 48 -7.46 -1.97 -7.75
CA ASP A 48 -8.42 -1.90 -8.85
C ASP A 48 -9.86 -1.95 -8.33
N ARG A 49 -10.18 -3.00 -7.55
CA ARG A 49 -11.51 -3.16 -6.94
C ARG A 49 -11.89 -2.04 -5.99
N ILE A 50 -10.93 -1.52 -5.21
CA ILE A 50 -11.17 -0.39 -4.31
C ILE A 50 -11.47 0.88 -5.14
N CYS A 51 -10.68 1.15 -6.18
CA CYS A 51 -10.85 2.31 -7.05
C CYS A 51 -12.19 2.25 -7.80
N GLU A 52 -12.57 1.09 -8.31
CA GLU A 52 -13.86 0.87 -8.97
C GLU A 52 -15.03 1.15 -8.01
N VAL A 53 -15.01 0.52 -6.83
CA VAL A 53 -16.10 0.65 -5.83
C VAL A 53 -16.19 2.05 -5.24
N LEU A 54 -15.07 2.74 -5.07
CA LEU A 54 -15.03 4.09 -4.54
C LEU A 54 -15.09 5.16 -5.65
N GLU A 55 -15.12 4.79 -6.92
CA GLU A 55 -15.08 5.71 -8.05
C GLU A 55 -13.97 6.76 -7.88
N CYS A 56 -12.74 6.29 -7.61
CA CYS A 56 -11.58 7.15 -7.39
C CYS A 56 -10.36 6.67 -8.19
N SER A 57 -9.35 7.52 -8.26
CA SER A 57 -8.05 7.17 -8.83
C SER A 57 -7.15 6.50 -7.80
N VAL A 58 -6.14 5.77 -8.28
CA VAL A 58 -5.11 5.17 -7.40
C VAL A 58 -4.40 6.25 -6.57
N SER A 59 -4.21 7.45 -7.13
CA SER A 59 -3.57 8.58 -6.44
C SER A 59 -4.40 9.16 -5.30
N ASP A 60 -5.73 8.93 -5.30
CA ASP A 60 -6.58 9.29 -4.16
C ASP A 60 -6.38 8.32 -2.98
N VAL A 61 -6.01 7.07 -3.28
CA VAL A 61 -5.78 6.02 -2.26
C VAL A 61 -4.33 6.03 -1.79
N LEU A 62 -3.36 6.18 -2.68
CA LEU A 62 -1.93 6.08 -2.39
C LEU A 62 -1.19 7.35 -2.81
N GLU A 63 -0.36 7.87 -1.90
CA GLU A 63 0.47 9.04 -2.12
C GLU A 63 1.95 8.70 -1.90
N TYR A 64 2.83 9.16 -2.80
CA TYR A 64 4.25 9.14 -2.55
C TYR A 64 4.69 10.40 -1.79
N VAL A 65 5.19 10.20 -0.58
CA VAL A 65 5.83 11.25 0.23
C VAL A 65 7.34 11.01 0.25
N PRO A 66 8.19 11.98 -0.16
CA PRO A 66 9.64 11.79 -0.11
C PRO A 66 10.14 11.38 1.29
N ASN A 67 11.03 10.39 1.35
CA ASN A 67 11.71 10.05 2.61
C ASN A 67 12.77 11.12 2.92
N PRO A 68 13.02 11.46 4.20
CA PRO A 68 14.13 12.34 4.58
C PRO A 68 15.50 11.82 4.09
N GLN A 69 15.68 10.50 4.13
CA GLN A 69 16.84 9.81 3.55
C GLN A 69 16.41 8.97 2.35
N ARG A 70 17.07 9.15 1.21
CA ARG A 70 16.85 8.32 0.03
C ARG A 70 17.25 6.87 0.34
N LYS A 71 16.54 5.92 -0.27
CA LYS A 71 16.74 4.47 -0.07
C LYS A 71 17.09 3.75 -1.37
N THR A 72 17.46 4.51 -2.40
CA THR A 72 17.65 4.03 -3.78
C THR A 72 18.90 4.68 -4.38
N GLY A 73 19.45 4.09 -5.45
CA GLY A 73 20.64 4.64 -6.11
C GLY A 73 21.89 4.53 -5.22
N ALA A 74 22.60 5.65 -5.04
CA ALA A 74 23.79 5.72 -4.19
C ALA A 74 23.49 5.48 -2.70
N ASP A 75 22.24 5.69 -2.27
CA ASP A 75 21.78 5.52 -0.89
C ASP A 75 21.02 4.19 -0.70
N LEU A 76 21.33 3.17 -1.50
CA LEU A 76 20.64 1.88 -1.42
C LEU A 76 20.87 1.23 -0.05
N ILE A 77 19.79 1.02 0.70
CA ILE A 77 19.83 0.22 1.92
C ILE A 77 19.93 -1.25 1.48
N VAL A 78 21.11 -1.85 1.66
CA VAL A 78 21.34 -3.27 1.44
C VAL A 78 21.09 -3.98 2.76
N GLU A 79 19.93 -4.62 2.92
CA GLU A 79 19.69 -5.49 4.06
C GLU A 79 20.66 -6.69 4.00
N GLU A 80 21.29 -7.05 5.13
CA GLU A 80 22.23 -8.20 5.22
C GLU A 80 21.53 -9.56 5.04
N HIS A 81 20.20 -9.60 5.01
CA HIS A 81 19.42 -10.84 4.88
C HIS A 81 18.79 -11.00 3.49
N GLY A 82 19.65 -11.09 2.49
CA GLY A 82 19.30 -11.61 1.18
C GLY A 82 20.39 -12.57 0.75
N ASN A 83 20.02 -13.79 0.36
CA ASN A 83 20.90 -14.87 -0.09
C ASN A 83 21.59 -14.51 -1.43
N ARG A 84 22.39 -13.43 -1.46
CA ARG A 84 23.25 -13.08 -2.59
C ARG A 84 24.53 -13.87 -2.42
N HIS A 85 24.69 -14.92 -3.23
CA HIS A 85 26.02 -15.47 -3.50
C HIS A 85 26.94 -14.29 -3.89
N LYS A 86 28.01 -14.11 -3.13
CA LYS A 86 29.07 -13.15 -3.43
C LYS A 86 29.50 -13.39 -4.89
N LYS A 87 29.51 -12.33 -5.71
CA LYS A 87 30.11 -12.42 -7.04
C LYS A 87 31.56 -12.88 -6.86
N PRO A 88 32.06 -13.81 -7.68
CA PRO A 88 33.45 -14.21 -7.61
C PRO A 88 34.33 -13.01 -7.95
N ASN A 89 35.32 -12.74 -7.11
CA ASN A 89 36.38 -11.80 -7.42
C ASN A 89 37.17 -12.38 -8.60
N PHE A 90 37.26 -11.63 -9.70
CA PHE A 90 38.36 -11.77 -10.65
C PHE A 90 39.47 -10.81 -10.23
#